data_AF-A0A959KN71-F1
#
_entry.id   AF-A0A959KN71-F1
#
_cell.length_a   1.000
_cell.length_b   1.000
_cell.length_c   1.000
_cell.angle_alpha   90.00
_cell.angle_beta   90.00
_cell.angle_gamma   90.00
#
_symmetry.space_group_name_H-M   'P 1'
#
loop_
_entity.id
_entity.type
_entity.pdbx_description
1 polymer ?
#
loop_
_entity_poly.entity_id
_entity_poly.type
_entity_poly.pdbx_seq_one_letter_code
_entity_poly.pdbx_strand_id
1 'polypeptide(L)'
;MSLSFRRPEFAEVSSLEWLVTNGLGGFAAGTVSGAFTRRYHGLLFAALDPPARRQLYVSKIEESLSADGQRWFEWSANQYPGTVFPEGFRYLTGFQRLPLPKASYRREPFLWSKTVWMVHGANTAIVEYANEGKTPFFLKLQPLFADRDYHSLQQFRADWKWPYELLENGLRLQTPGSDRSLHWLFPKGEFAEDRQWYYRFE
;
A
#
# COMPACT_ATOMS: atom_id res chain seq x y z
N MET A 1 19.70 -2.14 9.27
CA MET A 1 20.34 -1.32 8.21
C MET A 1 19.40 -0.18 7.88
N SER A 2 19.91 1.05 7.90
CA SER A 2 19.21 2.27 7.49
C SER A 2 19.83 2.77 6.20
N LEU A 3 19.00 3.19 5.26
CA LEU A 3 19.39 3.80 3.99
C LEU A 3 19.00 5.27 4.01
N SER A 4 19.76 6.10 3.31
CA SER A 4 19.50 7.52 3.17
C SER A 4 19.67 7.95 1.73
N PHE A 5 18.76 8.79 1.24
CA PHE A 5 18.67 9.19 -0.14
C PHE A 5 18.63 10.72 -0.23
N ARG A 6 19.34 11.29 -1.21
CA ARG A 6 19.28 12.72 -1.54
C ARG A 6 18.56 12.98 -2.86
N ARG A 7 18.80 12.11 -3.85
CA ARG A 7 18.19 12.10 -5.18
C ARG A 7 18.03 10.63 -5.60
N PRO A 8 17.01 9.94 -5.11
CA PRO A 8 16.82 8.53 -5.41
C PRO A 8 16.49 8.34 -6.89
N GLU A 9 17.23 7.47 -7.56
CA GLU A 9 16.91 7.03 -8.92
C GLU A 9 15.95 5.84 -8.87
N PHE A 10 14.95 5.82 -9.76
CA PHE A 10 13.88 4.81 -9.70
C PHE A 10 14.41 3.38 -9.71
N ALA A 11 15.38 3.07 -10.58
CA ALA A 11 15.95 1.74 -10.72
C ALA A 11 16.69 1.30 -9.44
N GLU A 12 17.40 2.22 -8.78
CA GLU A 12 18.12 1.95 -7.53
C GLU A 12 17.14 1.56 -6.43
N VAL A 13 16.17 2.44 -6.13
CA VAL A 13 15.24 2.21 -5.03
C VAL A 13 14.21 1.11 -5.32
N SER A 14 13.97 0.76 -6.59
CA SER A 14 13.11 -0.37 -6.97
C SER A 14 13.83 -1.72 -6.93
N SER A 15 15.18 -1.73 -6.93
CA SER A 15 15.97 -2.96 -6.76
C SER A 15 16.05 -3.44 -5.31
N LEU A 16 15.70 -2.56 -4.36
CA LEU A 16 15.74 -2.83 -2.92
C LEU A 16 14.37 -3.28 -2.44
N GLU A 17 14.29 -4.49 -1.90
CA GLU A 17 13.04 -5.13 -1.49
C GLU A 17 12.95 -5.32 0.03
N TRP A 18 11.73 -5.36 0.54
CA TRP A 18 11.42 -5.67 1.94
C TRP A 18 10.28 -6.68 2.03
N LEU A 19 10.25 -7.43 3.14
CA LEU A 19 9.28 -8.47 3.43
C LEU A 19 9.03 -8.51 4.95
N VAL A 20 7.76 -8.60 5.35
CA VAL A 20 7.33 -8.84 6.75
C VAL A 20 6.28 -9.93 6.75
N THR A 21 6.41 -10.93 7.63
CA THR A 21 5.50 -12.08 7.68
C THR A 21 4.65 -12.05 8.95
N ASN A 22 3.51 -12.76 8.92
CA ASN A 22 2.62 -12.91 10.08
C ASN A 22 2.82 -14.22 10.86
N GLY A 23 3.77 -15.07 10.49
CA GLY A 23 3.97 -16.38 11.12
C GLY A 23 2.96 -17.48 10.71
N LEU A 24 1.93 -17.16 9.91
CA LEU A 24 1.00 -18.14 9.31
C LEU A 24 1.37 -18.52 7.87
N GLY A 25 2.43 -17.92 7.33
CA GLY A 25 2.78 -17.98 5.91
C GLY A 25 2.18 -16.86 5.06
N GLY A 26 1.43 -15.94 5.65
CA GLY A 26 1.01 -14.67 5.06
C GLY A 26 2.07 -13.58 5.25
N PHE A 27 2.04 -12.56 4.39
CA PHE A 27 3.09 -11.54 4.38
C PHE A 27 2.67 -10.24 3.68
N ALA A 28 3.48 -9.20 3.92
CA ALA A 28 3.53 -7.96 3.15
C ALA A 28 4.92 -7.81 2.54
N ALA A 29 5.01 -7.43 1.27
CA ALA A 29 6.28 -7.24 0.58
C ALA A 29 6.19 -6.13 -0.47
N GLY A 30 7.32 -5.50 -0.74
CA GLY A 30 7.41 -4.45 -1.75
C GLY A 30 8.83 -3.96 -1.94
N THR A 31 8.97 -2.93 -2.77
CA THR A 31 10.23 -2.23 -2.99
C THR A 31 10.34 -1.00 -2.08
N VAL A 32 11.54 -0.45 -1.95
CA VAL A 32 11.80 0.82 -1.25
C VAL A 32 11.21 2.01 -2.03
N SER A 33 11.13 1.93 -3.35
CA SER A 33 10.46 2.96 -4.18
C SER A 33 8.95 3.02 -3.97
N GLY A 34 8.34 1.94 -3.47
CA GLY A 34 6.90 1.78 -3.36
C GLY A 34 6.24 1.32 -4.68
N ALA A 35 6.99 1.12 -5.75
CA ALA A 35 6.49 0.54 -7.00
C ALA A 35 6.51 -0.98 -6.95
N PHE A 36 5.37 -1.61 -7.26
CA PHE A 36 5.17 -3.04 -7.09
C PHE A 36 5.48 -3.78 -8.40
N THR A 37 6.78 -3.85 -8.72
CA THR A 37 7.33 -4.36 -10.00
C THR A 37 7.35 -5.88 -10.14
N ARG A 38 6.76 -6.62 -9.19
CA ARG A 38 6.78 -8.09 -9.16
C ARG A 38 5.46 -8.63 -8.66
N ARG A 39 5.09 -9.82 -9.15
CA ARG A 39 3.84 -10.53 -8.79
C ARG A 39 3.64 -10.71 -7.28
N TYR A 40 4.74 -10.76 -6.52
CA TYR A 40 4.75 -11.01 -5.08
C TYR A 40 4.82 -9.73 -4.22
N HIS A 41 4.75 -8.55 -4.83
CA HIS A 41 4.57 -7.31 -4.09
C HIS A 41 3.09 -7.09 -3.76
N GLY A 42 2.81 -6.76 -2.51
CA GLY A 42 1.47 -6.72 -1.93
C GLY A 42 1.52 -6.34 -0.45
N LEU A 43 0.55 -5.55 0.02
CA LEU A 43 0.41 -5.19 1.42
C LEU A 43 -0.24 -6.29 2.26
N LEU A 44 -1.10 -7.12 1.67
CA LEU A 44 -1.74 -8.23 2.38
C LEU A 44 -1.87 -9.47 1.51
N PHE A 45 -0.86 -10.35 1.56
CA PHE A 45 -1.01 -11.75 1.17
C PHE A 45 -1.46 -12.57 2.38
N ALA A 46 -2.73 -12.96 2.38
CA ALA A 46 -3.31 -13.78 3.43
C ALA A 46 -3.07 -15.26 3.15
N ALA A 47 -2.56 -16.01 4.13
CA ALA A 47 -2.51 -17.46 4.07
C ALA A 47 -3.85 -18.01 4.55
N LEU A 48 -4.67 -18.48 3.61
CA LEU A 48 -6.03 -18.97 3.89
C LEU A 48 -6.06 -20.48 4.11
N ASP A 49 -5.09 -21.18 3.53
CA ASP A 49 -4.88 -22.62 3.69
C ASP A 49 -3.37 -22.91 3.59
N PRO A 50 -2.62 -22.70 4.70
CA PRO A 50 -1.17 -22.87 4.72
C PRO A 50 -0.77 -24.34 4.41
N PRO A 51 0.32 -24.60 3.67
CA PRO A 51 1.29 -23.65 3.11
C PRO A 51 0.98 -23.22 1.66
N ALA A 52 -0.11 -23.72 1.06
CA ALA A 52 -0.31 -23.74 -0.38
C ALA A 52 -1.09 -22.54 -0.92
N ARG A 53 -2.16 -22.08 -0.27
CA ARG A 53 -3.03 -21.02 -0.82
C ARG A 53 -2.81 -19.68 -0.12
N ARG A 54 -2.27 -18.72 -0.87
CA ARG A 54 -2.15 -17.32 -0.49
C ARG A 54 -2.99 -16.48 -1.44
N GLN A 55 -3.79 -15.59 -0.88
CA GLN A 55 -4.59 -14.65 -1.67
C GLN A 55 -4.08 -13.24 -1.40
N LEU A 56 -3.90 -12.45 -2.45
CA LEU A 56 -3.65 -11.01 -2.31
C LEU A 56 -4.97 -10.28 -2.15
N TYR A 57 -5.14 -9.59 -1.02
CA TYR A 57 -6.34 -8.80 -0.71
C TYR A 57 -6.13 -7.29 -0.86
N VAL A 58 -4.92 -6.82 -0.54
CA VAL A 58 -4.55 -5.41 -0.69
C VAL A 58 -3.23 -5.38 -1.43
N SER A 59 -3.27 -4.87 -2.67
CA SER A 59 -2.05 -4.65 -3.45
C SER A 59 -1.27 -3.53 -2.79
N LYS A 60 -1.72 -2.29 -2.93
CA LYS A 60 -1.01 -1.09 -2.46
C LYS A 60 -2.02 -0.07 -1.95
N ILE A 61 -1.53 1.01 -1.37
CA ILE A 61 -2.32 2.22 -1.09
C ILE A 61 -1.70 3.34 -1.90
N GLU A 62 -2.52 4.07 -2.66
CA GLU A 62 -2.10 5.32 -3.28
C GLU A 62 -2.31 6.46 -2.26
N GLU A 63 -1.28 7.26 -2.05
CA GLU A 63 -1.23 8.33 -1.08
C GLU A 63 -1.17 9.68 -1.78
N SER A 64 -2.04 10.59 -1.36
CA SER A 64 -1.98 12.00 -1.74
C SER A 64 -2.05 12.89 -0.51
N LEU A 65 -1.20 13.93 -0.48
CA LEU A 65 -1.17 14.90 0.62
C LEU A 65 -1.54 16.30 0.12
N SER A 66 -2.19 17.08 0.97
CA SER A 66 -2.54 18.48 0.72
C SER A 66 -2.35 19.33 1.97
N ALA A 67 -1.79 20.52 1.84
CA ALA A 67 -1.61 21.44 2.98
C ALA A 67 -2.88 22.27 3.25
N ASP A 68 -3.70 22.49 2.23
CA ASP A 68 -4.87 23.38 2.25
C ASP A 68 -6.20 22.66 1.93
N GLY A 69 -6.15 21.37 1.60
CA GLY A 69 -7.30 20.57 1.18
C GLY A 69 -7.71 20.78 -0.27
N GLN A 70 -7.07 21.70 -0.99
CA GLN A 70 -7.39 22.08 -2.37
C GLN A 70 -6.39 21.47 -3.36
N ARG A 71 -5.10 21.71 -3.14
CA ARG A 71 -4.04 21.19 -4.02
C ARG A 71 -3.46 19.90 -3.46
N TRP A 72 -3.62 18.82 -4.21
CA TRP A 72 -3.13 17.49 -3.85
C TRP A 72 -1.85 17.15 -4.61
N PHE A 73 -0.94 16.47 -3.92
CA PHE A 73 0.29 15.93 -4.48
C PHE A 73 0.35 14.44 -4.23
N GLU A 74 0.71 13.67 -5.24
CA GLU A 74 0.81 12.21 -5.19
C GLU A 74 2.18 11.77 -4.67
N TRP A 75 2.20 10.76 -3.80
CA TRP A 75 3.40 10.31 -3.09
C TRP A 75 3.75 8.84 -3.29
N SER A 76 2.91 8.14 -4.02
CA SER A 76 3.13 6.76 -4.41
C SER A 76 4.00 6.68 -5.66
N ALA A 77 4.48 5.48 -6.00
CA ALA A 77 5.16 5.23 -7.26
C ALA A 77 4.61 3.99 -7.95
N ASN A 78 4.37 4.05 -9.26
CA ASN A 78 3.99 2.88 -10.06
C ASN A 78 4.74 2.86 -11.38
N GLN A 79 5.11 1.66 -11.83
CA GLN A 79 5.73 1.45 -13.12
C GLN A 79 4.67 1.10 -14.16
N TYR A 80 4.74 1.80 -15.30
CA TYR A 80 3.97 1.54 -16.51
C TYR A 80 4.95 1.39 -17.68
N PRO A 81 4.50 0.85 -18.83
CA PRO A 81 5.36 0.72 -20.00
C PRO A 81 5.98 2.06 -20.41
N GLY A 82 7.29 2.18 -20.21
CA GLY A 82 8.08 3.36 -20.56
C GLY A 82 7.92 4.58 -19.63
N THR A 83 7.22 4.47 -18.50
CA THR A 83 7.08 5.61 -17.57
C THR A 83 6.84 5.18 -16.12
N VAL A 84 7.17 6.06 -15.18
CA VAL A 84 6.83 5.90 -13.76
C VAL A 84 5.88 7.02 -13.40
N PHE A 85 4.70 6.66 -12.91
CA PHE A 85 3.71 7.64 -12.46
C PHE A 85 2.81 7.06 -11.36
N PRO A 86 2.52 7.78 -10.28
CA PRO A 86 3.20 9.00 -9.85
C PRO A 86 4.68 8.75 -9.53
N GLU A 87 5.45 9.82 -9.28
CA GLU A 87 6.90 9.75 -9.04
C GLU A 87 7.27 10.02 -7.57
N GLY A 88 6.43 9.59 -6.63
CA GLY A 88 6.61 9.88 -5.21
C GLY A 88 7.92 9.33 -4.62
N PHE A 89 8.53 8.33 -5.25
CA PHE A 89 9.86 7.83 -4.91
C PHE A 89 10.92 8.94 -4.91
N ARG A 90 10.77 10.00 -5.72
CA ARG A 90 11.69 11.14 -5.78
C ARG A 90 11.78 11.91 -4.45
N TYR A 91 10.75 11.79 -3.61
CA TYR A 91 10.67 12.45 -2.30
C TYR A 91 11.17 11.55 -1.17
N LEU A 92 11.61 10.33 -1.46
CA LEU A 92 12.17 9.42 -0.47
C LEU A 92 13.50 9.97 0.05
N THR A 93 13.65 10.01 1.37
CA THR A 93 14.86 10.50 2.07
C THR A 93 15.55 9.41 2.87
N GLY A 94 14.84 8.34 3.23
CA GLY A 94 15.43 7.21 3.92
C GLY A 94 14.52 6.00 4.00
N PHE A 95 15.13 4.87 4.30
CA PHE A 95 14.44 3.61 4.52
C PHE A 95 15.10 2.81 5.64
N GLN A 96 14.31 2.28 6.57
CA GLN A 96 14.77 1.42 7.65
C GLN A 96 14.08 0.07 7.52
N ARG A 97 14.84 -1.02 7.52
CA ARG A 97 14.26 -2.38 7.46
C ARG A 97 13.83 -2.92 8.83
N LEU A 98 14.53 -2.50 9.88
CA LEU A 98 14.36 -3.01 11.24
C LEU A 98 14.14 -1.83 12.20
N PRO A 99 13.26 -1.97 13.22
CA PRO A 99 12.49 -3.17 13.56
C PRO A 99 11.36 -3.49 12.58
N LEU A 100 10.85 -2.49 11.87
CA LEU A 100 9.81 -2.61 10.84
C LEU A 100 10.22 -1.82 9.59
N PRO A 101 9.81 -2.23 8.38
CA PRO A 101 9.94 -1.42 7.17
C PRO A 101 9.33 -0.04 7.35
N LYS A 102 10.18 0.98 7.35
CA LYS A 102 9.79 2.39 7.46
C LYS A 102 10.43 3.19 6.34
N ALA A 103 9.60 3.84 5.53
CA ALA A 103 10.03 4.79 4.51
C ALA A 103 9.78 6.24 5.00
N SER A 104 10.76 7.12 4.83
CA SER A 104 10.67 8.53 5.21
C SER A 104 10.71 9.41 3.97
N TYR A 105 9.81 10.39 3.90
CA TYR A 105 9.60 11.24 2.74
C TYR A 105 9.71 12.72 3.10
N ARG A 106 10.21 13.54 2.18
CA ARG A 106 10.30 14.99 2.35
C ARG A 106 10.08 15.74 1.04
N ARG A 107 9.17 16.72 1.09
CA ARG A 107 9.03 17.80 0.13
C ARG A 107 8.24 18.91 0.83
N GLU A 108 8.87 20.05 1.07
CA GLU A 108 8.23 21.15 1.80
C GLU A 108 6.82 21.48 1.26
N PRO A 109 5.81 21.65 2.13
CA PRO A 109 5.87 21.64 3.60
C PRO A 109 5.75 20.25 4.26
N PHE A 110 5.74 19.18 3.47
CA PHE A 110 5.44 17.82 3.91
C PHE A 110 6.71 17.07 4.36
N LEU A 111 6.66 16.57 5.59
CA LEU A 111 7.64 15.67 6.17
C LEU A 111 6.88 14.56 6.89
N TRP A 112 7.00 13.33 6.40
CA TRP A 112 6.19 12.22 6.90
C TRP A 112 6.87 10.87 6.67
N SER A 113 6.35 9.86 7.34
CA SER A 113 6.82 8.48 7.15
C SER A 113 5.68 7.48 7.06
N LYS A 114 5.98 6.35 6.42
CA LYS A 114 5.12 5.18 6.27
C LYS A 114 5.80 3.98 6.90
N THR A 115 5.14 3.33 7.85
CA THR A 115 5.62 2.08 8.45
C THR A 115 4.66 0.95 8.12
N VAL A 116 5.16 -0.23 7.74
CA VAL A 116 4.33 -1.41 7.41
C VAL A 116 4.74 -2.60 8.25
N TRP A 117 3.76 -3.32 8.79
CA TRP A 117 4.00 -4.60 9.47
C TRP A 117 2.79 -5.52 9.41
N MET A 118 3.02 -6.77 9.79
CA MET A 118 1.98 -7.80 9.89
C MET A 118 1.76 -8.15 11.35
N VAL A 119 0.51 -8.35 11.75
CA VAL A 119 0.17 -8.85 13.09
C VAL A 119 0.53 -10.33 13.17
N HIS A 120 1.31 -10.72 14.17
CA HIS A 120 1.68 -12.12 14.36
C HIS A 120 0.44 -12.99 14.63
N GLY A 121 0.31 -14.12 13.93
CA GLY A 121 -0.82 -15.04 14.07
C GLY A 121 -2.12 -14.57 13.40
N ALA A 122 -2.10 -13.50 12.60
CA ALA A 122 -3.30 -12.98 11.93
C ALA A 122 -3.04 -12.55 10.48
N ASN A 123 -4.02 -12.73 9.60
CA ASN A 123 -3.99 -12.17 8.24
C ASN A 123 -4.36 -10.68 8.26
N THR A 124 -3.55 -9.90 8.98
CA THR A 124 -3.77 -8.46 9.21
C THR A 124 -2.48 -7.70 8.94
N ALA A 125 -2.53 -6.78 7.99
CA ALA A 125 -1.48 -5.80 7.73
C ALA A 125 -1.84 -4.49 8.42
N ILE A 126 -0.85 -3.83 8.99
CA ILE A 126 -0.98 -2.47 9.52
C ILE A 126 -0.07 -1.56 8.70
N VAL A 127 -0.63 -0.41 8.31
CA VAL A 127 0.11 0.67 7.66
C VAL A 127 -0.08 1.91 8.51
N GLU A 128 1.01 2.40 9.07
CA GLU A 128 1.03 3.62 9.87
C GLU A 128 1.59 4.78 9.05
N TYR A 129 0.93 5.93 9.19
CA TYR A 129 1.37 7.20 8.63
C TYR A 129 1.66 8.17 9.78
N ALA A 130 2.86 8.73 9.80
CA ALA A 130 3.25 9.72 10.81
C ALA A 130 3.63 11.03 10.15
N ASN A 131 3.03 12.14 10.61
CA ASN A 131 3.53 13.47 10.31
C ASN A 131 4.76 13.74 11.18
N GLU A 132 5.93 13.86 10.54
CA GLU A 132 7.21 14.14 11.19
C GLU A 132 7.59 15.63 11.11
N GLY A 133 6.76 16.43 10.44
CA GLY A 133 6.90 17.87 10.30
C GLY A 133 6.12 18.67 11.34
N LYS A 134 6.19 20.00 11.21
CA LYS A 134 5.47 20.95 12.07
C LYS A 134 4.11 21.36 11.52
N THR A 135 3.92 21.19 10.21
CA THR A 135 2.71 21.64 9.50
C THR A 135 1.73 20.48 9.40
N PRO A 136 0.48 20.62 9.88
CA PRO A 136 -0.55 19.62 9.63
C PRO A 136 -0.88 19.57 8.14
N PHE A 137 -1.27 18.40 7.65
CA PHE A 137 -1.71 18.21 6.27
C PHE A 137 -2.86 17.21 6.21
N PHE A 138 -3.64 17.30 5.15
CA PHE A 138 -4.63 16.30 4.78
C PHE A 138 -3.94 15.12 4.11
N LEU A 139 -4.36 13.91 4.48
CA LEU A 139 -3.91 12.66 3.91
C LEU A 139 -5.11 11.97 3.26
N LYS A 140 -4.99 11.68 1.97
CA LYS A 140 -5.96 10.87 1.21
C LYS A 140 -5.30 9.52 0.91
N LEU A 141 -6.01 8.46 1.25
CA LEU A 141 -5.59 7.08 1.05
C LEU A 141 -6.56 6.39 0.10
N GLN A 142 -6.03 5.79 -0.96
CA GLN A 142 -6.80 5.05 -1.96
C GLN A 142 -6.26 3.62 -2.01
N PRO A 143 -6.84 2.68 -1.23
CA PRO A 143 -6.41 1.29 -1.26
C PRO A 143 -6.76 0.63 -2.59
N LEU A 144 -5.77 -0.06 -3.16
CA LEU A 144 -5.94 -0.91 -4.33
C LEU A 144 -6.28 -2.33 -3.86
N PHE A 145 -7.58 -2.58 -3.70
CA PHE A 145 -8.08 -3.91 -3.38
C PHE A 145 -7.85 -4.87 -4.54
N ALA A 146 -7.38 -6.06 -4.20
CA ALA A 146 -7.19 -7.16 -5.12
C ALA A 146 -7.92 -8.37 -4.56
N ASP A 147 -8.26 -9.31 -5.43
CA ASP A 147 -8.67 -10.64 -5.00
C ASP A 147 -8.15 -11.63 -6.06
N ARG A 148 -6.82 -11.76 -6.06
CA ARG A 148 -6.11 -12.63 -6.99
C ARG A 148 -5.30 -13.67 -6.24
N ASP A 149 -5.25 -14.85 -6.85
CA ASP A 149 -4.37 -15.93 -6.43
C ASP A 149 -2.90 -15.50 -6.63
N TYR A 150 -2.04 -15.95 -5.74
CA TYR A 150 -0.60 -15.72 -5.71
C TYR A 150 0.09 -16.03 -7.05
N HIS A 151 -0.44 -16.97 -7.83
CA HIS A 151 0.09 -17.36 -9.14
C HIS A 151 -0.50 -16.63 -10.35
N SER A 152 -1.53 -15.79 -10.21
CA SER A 152 -2.20 -15.13 -11.34
C SER A 152 -2.05 -13.61 -11.34
N LEU A 153 -2.05 -13.00 -12.54
CA LEU A 153 -2.19 -11.55 -12.71
C LEU A 153 -3.68 -11.22 -12.79
N GLN A 154 -4.11 -10.14 -12.12
CA GLN A 154 -5.51 -9.71 -12.16
C GLN A 154 -5.80 -9.02 -13.49
N GLN A 155 -6.76 -9.55 -14.23
CA GLN A 155 -7.37 -8.88 -15.37
C GLN A 155 -8.63 -8.14 -14.90
N PHE A 156 -8.91 -6.98 -15.48
CA PHE A 156 -10.14 -6.25 -15.21
C PHE A 156 -11.37 -7.12 -15.46
N ARG A 157 -12.30 -7.09 -14.52
CA ARG A 157 -13.60 -7.76 -14.62
C ARG A 157 -14.69 -6.76 -14.25
N ALA A 158 -15.55 -6.41 -15.21
CA ALA A 158 -16.60 -5.41 -15.03
C ALA A 158 -17.67 -5.80 -13.99
N ASP A 159 -17.78 -7.09 -13.67
CA ASP A 159 -18.64 -7.66 -12.64
C ASP A 159 -18.00 -7.66 -11.24
N TRP A 160 -16.74 -7.23 -11.12
CA TRP A 160 -15.98 -7.23 -9.87
C TRP A 160 -16.34 -6.04 -8.99
N LYS A 161 -17.53 -6.10 -8.40
CA LYS A 161 -17.92 -5.17 -7.34
C LYS A 161 -17.44 -5.72 -6.01
N TRP A 162 -16.89 -4.85 -5.16
CA TRP A 162 -16.70 -5.11 -3.74
C TRP A 162 -17.86 -4.47 -2.99
N PRO A 163 -18.96 -5.21 -2.70
CA PRO A 163 -19.96 -4.72 -1.77
C PRO A 163 -19.29 -4.40 -0.44
N TYR A 164 -19.72 -3.31 0.19
CA TYR A 164 -19.22 -2.96 1.50
C TYR A 164 -20.35 -2.55 2.46
N GLU A 165 -20.05 -2.73 3.74
CA GLU A 165 -20.81 -2.21 4.86
C GLU A 165 -19.92 -1.18 5.58
N LEU A 166 -20.50 -0.03 5.93
CA LEU A 166 -19.84 0.97 6.76
C LEU A 166 -19.82 0.48 8.21
N LEU A 167 -18.64 0.51 8.82
CA LEU A 167 -18.43 0.29 10.24
C LEU A 167 -18.17 1.63 10.93
N GLU A 168 -18.24 1.66 12.26
CA GLU A 168 -17.90 2.86 13.05
C GLU A 168 -16.50 3.40 12.73
N ASN A 169 -15.54 2.51 12.48
CA ASN A 169 -14.13 2.81 12.26
C ASN A 169 -13.58 2.22 10.96
N GLY A 170 -14.42 2.06 9.92
CA GLY A 170 -13.94 1.54 8.65
C GLY A 170 -15.00 0.92 7.76
N LEU A 171 -14.57 -0.07 6.98
CA LEU A 171 -15.38 -0.78 6.01
C LEU A 171 -15.22 -2.29 6.20
N ARG A 172 -16.31 -3.02 6.05
CA ARG A 172 -16.30 -4.45 5.79
C ARG A 172 -16.59 -4.68 4.31
N LEU A 173 -15.62 -5.19 3.57
CA LEU A 173 -15.69 -5.44 2.14
C LEU A 173 -15.92 -6.93 1.90
N GLN A 174 -16.99 -7.30 1.18
CA GLN A 174 -17.24 -8.68 0.81
C GLN A 174 -16.30 -9.10 -0.32
N THR A 175 -15.57 -10.19 -0.11
CA THR A 175 -14.68 -10.75 -1.13
C THR A 175 -15.53 -11.40 -2.24
N PRO A 176 -15.41 -10.96 -3.49
CA PRO A 176 -16.29 -11.40 -4.57
C PRO A 176 -16.21 -12.92 -4.82
N GLY A 177 -17.37 -13.58 -4.89
CA GLY A 177 -17.43 -15.04 -5.09
C GLY A 177 -17.03 -15.88 -3.88
N SER A 178 -16.90 -15.30 -2.68
CA SER A 178 -16.69 -16.04 -1.43
C SER A 178 -17.54 -15.50 -0.28
N ASP A 179 -17.59 -16.24 0.83
CA ASP A 179 -18.20 -15.84 2.09
C ASP A 179 -17.28 -14.97 2.98
N ARG A 180 -16.04 -14.75 2.54
CA ARG A 180 -15.02 -14.01 3.30
C ARG A 180 -15.19 -12.51 3.17
N SER A 181 -14.76 -11.78 4.20
CA SER A 181 -14.71 -10.32 4.19
C SER A 181 -13.32 -9.77 4.53
N LEU A 182 -12.92 -8.72 3.83
CA LEU A 182 -11.78 -7.88 4.18
C LEU A 182 -12.25 -6.73 5.05
N HIS A 183 -11.59 -6.50 6.18
CA HIS A 183 -11.87 -5.36 7.04
C HIS A 183 -10.81 -4.29 6.78
N TRP A 184 -11.26 -3.11 6.34
CA TRP A 184 -10.41 -1.94 6.16
C TRP A 184 -10.74 -0.94 7.27
N LEU A 185 -9.91 -0.91 8.31
CA LEU A 185 -10.15 -0.12 9.52
C LEU A 185 -9.20 1.07 9.58
N PHE A 186 -9.71 2.22 10.00
CA PHE A 186 -8.93 3.44 10.22
C PHE A 186 -9.45 4.18 11.47
N PRO A 187 -8.56 4.62 12.38
CA PRO A 187 -8.97 5.24 13.63
C PRO A 187 -9.47 6.69 13.49
N LYS A 188 -9.17 7.35 12.36
CA LYS A 188 -9.54 8.73 12.06
C LYS A 188 -9.73 8.92 10.56
N GLY A 189 -10.53 9.92 10.21
CA GLY A 189 -10.85 10.27 8.83
C GLY A 189 -12.24 9.82 8.43
N GLU A 190 -12.58 10.07 7.17
CA GLU A 190 -13.89 9.76 6.60
C GLU A 190 -13.68 8.93 5.33
N PHE A 191 -14.64 8.04 5.06
CA PHE A 191 -14.68 7.32 3.80
C PHE A 191 -15.55 8.08 2.79
N ALA A 192 -15.00 8.31 1.61
CA ALA A 192 -15.75 8.77 0.44
C ALA A 192 -15.63 7.72 -0.66
N GLU A 193 -16.77 7.27 -1.20
CA GLU A 193 -16.78 6.32 -2.30
C GLU A 193 -16.34 7.01 -3.60
N ASP A 194 -15.21 6.58 -4.15
CA ASP A 194 -14.74 6.93 -5.49
C ASP A 194 -14.10 5.70 -6.13
N ARG A 195 -14.89 4.95 -6.90
CA ARG A 195 -14.44 3.68 -7.50
C ARG A 195 -13.60 3.96 -8.73
N GLN A 196 -12.29 3.81 -8.59
CA GLN A 196 -11.35 3.91 -9.70
C GLN A 196 -10.70 2.56 -10.00
N TRP A 197 -10.51 2.26 -11.28
CA TRP A 197 -9.76 1.09 -11.72
C TRP A 197 -8.46 1.52 -12.37
N TYR A 198 -7.34 0.95 -11.89
CA TYR A 198 -6.02 1.20 -12.45
C TYR A 198 -5.67 0.08 -13.45
N TYR A 199 -5.40 0.46 -14.69
CA TYR A 199 -5.05 -0.47 -15.77
C TYR A 199 -3.53 -0.50 -16.01
N ARG A 200 -2.99 -1.68 -16.35
CA ARG A 200 -1.63 -1.88 -16.91
C ARG A 200 -0.42 -1.54 -16.00
N PHE A 201 -0.47 -1.87 -14.71
CA PHE A 201 0.75 -1.92 -13.89
C PHE A 201 1.76 -2.94 -14.44
N GLU A 202 3.04 -2.58 -14.51
CA GLU A 202 4.16 -3.52 -14.74
C GLU A 202 4.65 -4.17 -13.45
#